data_AF-A0A7Y3J187-F1
#
_entry.id   AF-A0A7Y3J187-F1
#
_cell.length_a   1.000
_cell.length_b   1.000
_cell.length_c   1.000
_cell.angle_alpha   90.00
_cell.angle_beta   90.00
_cell.angle_gamma   90.00
#
_symmetry.space_group_name_H-M   'P 1'
#
loop_
_entity.id
_entity.type
_entity.pdbx_description
1 polymer ?
#
loop_
_entity_poly.entity_id
_entity_poly.type
_entity_poly.pdbx_seq_one_letter_code
_entity_poly.pdbx_strand_id
1 'polypeptide(L)'
;MNRKAFQKSIERRELWVVHPETFRVLPLEGVSFHNLVDKAGSWYQAILTMSQAEQFKAHPAVKEELVSRPGAESTAGSASSEPVLKRLAQVIAQRRKEMPEGSYTTHLFQKGEEKIRKKTGEEAVELVLARSREDLISESADLIYHLLVLLEVKDISIDDVLGELAARHK
;
A
#
# COMPACT_ATOMS: atom_id res chain seq x y z
N MET A 1 10.10 -8.71 2.83
CA MET A 1 9.26 -7.52 3.12
C MET A 1 10.05 -6.26 2.75
N ASN A 2 9.41 -5.09 2.62
CA ASN A 2 10.10 -3.80 2.38
C ASN A 2 10.33 -3.04 3.70
N ARG A 3 11.02 -1.89 3.65
CA ARG A 3 11.35 -1.07 4.83
C ARG A 3 10.11 -0.65 5.64
N LYS A 4 9.03 -0.23 4.97
CA LYS A 4 7.78 0.20 5.62
C LYS A 4 7.08 -0.97 6.32
N ALA A 5 7.08 -2.16 5.72
CA ALA A 5 6.61 -3.39 6.36
C ALA A 5 7.47 -3.79 7.55
N PHE A 6 8.79 -3.66 7.44
CA PHE A 6 9.70 -3.91 8.55
C PHE A 6 9.45 -2.96 9.73
N GLN A 7 9.40 -1.65 9.50
CA GLN A 7 9.14 -0.65 10.54
C GLN A 7 7.78 -0.84 11.20
N LYS A 8 6.71 -1.01 10.40
CA LYS A 8 5.38 -1.31 10.96
C LYS A 8 5.36 -2.58 11.77
N SER A 9 6.15 -3.59 11.39
CA SER A 9 6.25 -4.81 12.16
C SER A 9 6.86 -4.58 13.55
N ILE A 10 7.93 -3.80 13.61
CA ILE A 10 8.59 -3.43 14.86
C ILE A 10 7.67 -2.59 15.76
N GLU A 11 7.03 -1.57 15.20
CA GLU A 11 6.16 -0.65 15.94
C GLU A 11 4.92 -1.33 16.50
N ARG A 12 4.29 -2.22 15.72
CA ARG A 12 3.04 -2.89 16.09
C ARG A 12 3.23 -4.21 16.82
N ARG A 13 4.47 -4.74 16.87
CA ARG A 13 4.79 -6.09 17.38
C ARG A 13 3.97 -7.20 16.72
N GLU A 14 3.60 -6.98 15.47
CA GLU A 14 2.86 -7.90 14.61
C GLU A 14 3.64 -8.02 13.29
N LEU A 15 3.60 -9.15 12.58
CA LEU A 15 4.33 -9.23 11.32
C LEU A 15 3.56 -8.51 10.20
N TRP A 16 4.17 -7.54 9.55
CA TRP A 16 3.63 -6.86 8.37
C TRP A 16 4.43 -7.26 7.12
N VAL A 17 3.73 -7.51 6.01
CA VAL A 17 4.33 -7.95 4.74
C VAL A 17 3.79 -7.14 3.56
N VAL A 18 4.53 -7.16 2.45
CA VAL A 18 4.07 -6.57 1.19
C VAL A 18 3.19 -7.60 0.49
N HIS A 19 1.93 -7.26 0.26
CA HIS A 19 1.00 -8.11 -0.48
C HIS A 19 1.44 -8.22 -1.95
N PRO A 20 1.56 -9.43 -2.53
CA PRO A 20 2.19 -9.64 -3.83
C PRO A 20 1.43 -8.98 -5.00
N GLU A 21 0.11 -8.92 -4.94
CA GLU A 21 -0.72 -8.36 -6.03
C GLU A 21 -0.98 -6.86 -5.91
N THR A 22 -1.05 -6.34 -4.68
CA THR A 22 -1.43 -4.94 -4.43
C THR A 22 -0.23 -4.07 -4.06
N PHE A 23 0.93 -4.69 -3.82
CA PHE A 23 2.18 -4.06 -3.36
C PHE A 23 2.04 -3.25 -2.06
N ARG A 24 0.95 -3.46 -1.31
CA ARG A 24 0.68 -2.75 -0.06
C ARG A 24 1.26 -3.46 1.14
N VAL A 25 1.58 -2.69 2.18
CA VAL A 25 2.05 -3.18 3.46
C VAL A 25 0.86 -3.50 4.36
N LEU A 26 0.61 -4.78 4.63
CA LEU A 26 -0.54 -5.28 5.41
C LEU A 26 -0.07 -6.17 6.58
N PRO A 27 -0.81 -6.19 7.71
CA PRO A 27 -0.52 -7.13 8.78
C PRO A 27 -0.81 -8.55 8.32
N LEU A 28 0.03 -9.49 8.73
CA LEU A 28 -0.20 -10.91 8.59
C LEU A 28 -0.89 -11.39 9.87
N GLU A 29 -2.21 -11.54 9.80
CA GLU A 29 -3.03 -11.85 10.96
C GLU A 29 -2.64 -13.18 11.61
N GLY A 30 -2.59 -13.21 12.94
CA GLY A 30 -2.25 -14.40 13.73
C GLY A 30 -0.77 -14.76 13.76
N VAL A 31 0.11 -13.96 13.13
CA VAL A 31 1.54 -14.25 13.06
C VAL A 31 2.37 -13.23 13.86
N SER A 32 2.98 -13.73 14.93
CA SER A 32 3.97 -13.01 15.72
C SER A 32 5.38 -13.37 15.24
N PHE A 33 6.31 -12.43 15.27
CA PHE A 33 7.72 -12.71 14.99
C PHE A 33 8.53 -12.73 16.30
N HIS A 34 9.52 -13.61 16.38
CA HIS A 34 10.48 -13.65 17.48
C HIS A 34 11.62 -12.64 17.26
N ASN A 35 12.08 -12.51 16.02
CA ASN A 35 13.13 -11.56 15.66
C ASN A 35 12.94 -11.06 14.22
N LEU A 36 13.37 -9.83 13.96
CA LEU A 36 13.34 -9.17 12.66
C LEU A 36 14.75 -8.65 12.34
N VAL A 37 15.30 -9.09 11.21
CA VAL A 37 16.68 -8.76 10.81
C VAL A 37 16.67 -7.93 9.54
N ASP A 38 17.35 -6.77 9.59
CA ASP A 38 17.73 -6.00 8.42
C ASP A 38 19.01 -6.59 7.81
N LYS A 39 18.91 -7.08 6.57
CA LYS A 39 20.07 -7.55 5.79
C LYS A 39 20.51 -6.46 4.83
N ALA A 40 21.15 -5.45 5.40
CA ALA A 40 21.85 -4.38 4.70
C ALA A 40 21.00 -3.67 3.63
N GLY A 41 19.72 -3.43 3.92
CA GLY A 41 18.80 -2.70 3.04
C GLY A 41 18.41 -3.42 1.74
N SER A 42 18.86 -4.67 1.52
CA SER A 42 18.51 -5.45 0.33
C SER A 42 17.24 -6.28 0.55
N TRP A 43 17.04 -6.81 1.76
CA TRP A 43 15.82 -7.50 2.17
C TRP A 43 15.77 -7.63 3.70
N TYR A 44 14.59 -7.98 4.22
CA TYR A 44 14.38 -8.18 5.65
C TYR A 44 13.82 -9.57 5.93
N GLN A 45 14.24 -10.17 7.04
CA GLN A 45 13.89 -11.52 7.47
C GLN A 45 13.12 -11.49 8.78
N ALA A 46 11.99 -12.22 8.87
CA ALA A 46 11.31 -12.51 10.13
C ALA A 46 11.61 -13.94 10.57
N ILE A 47 11.95 -14.13 11.85
CA ILE A 47 12.10 -15.43 12.48
C ILE A 47 10.80 -15.74 13.22
N LEU A 48 10.13 -16.82 12.84
CA LEU A 48 8.87 -17.29 13.44
C LEU A 48 9.15 -18.45 14.42
N THR A 49 8.21 -18.71 15.33
CA THR A 49 8.27 -19.91 16.18
C THR A 49 7.90 -21.16 15.38
N MET A 50 8.44 -22.32 15.75
CA MET A 50 8.27 -23.57 14.99
C MET A 50 6.79 -23.99 14.82
N SER A 51 5.93 -23.77 15.82
CA SER A 51 4.50 -24.10 15.69
C SER A 51 3.74 -23.19 14.71
N GLN A 52 4.28 -22.02 14.38
CA GLN A 52 3.71 -21.09 13.40
C GLN A 52 4.30 -21.30 12.01
N ALA A 53 5.54 -21.78 11.90
CA ALA A 53 6.19 -22.08 10.62
C ALA A 53 5.52 -23.25 9.88
N GLU A 54 4.90 -24.20 10.58
CA GLU A 54 4.21 -25.35 9.95
C GLU A 54 2.92 -24.98 9.20
N GLN A 55 2.25 -23.90 9.61
CA GLN A 55 1.09 -23.35 8.86
C GLN A 55 1.49 -22.76 7.51
N PHE A 56 2.76 -22.39 7.37
CA PHE A 56 3.31 -21.79 6.17
C PHE A 56 4.50 -22.64 5.73
N LYS A 57 4.23 -23.85 5.19
CA LYS A 57 5.23 -24.56 4.39
C LYS A 57 5.81 -23.54 3.42
N ALA A 58 7.06 -23.16 3.68
CA ALA A 58 7.79 -22.22 2.84
C ALA A 58 7.58 -22.68 1.39
N HIS A 59 7.08 -21.78 0.55
CA HIS A 59 7.31 -21.96 -0.88
C HIS A 59 8.81 -22.21 -1.03
N PRO A 60 9.20 -23.31 -1.70
CA PRO A 60 10.61 -23.66 -1.82
C PRO A 60 11.34 -22.42 -2.34
N ALA A 61 12.52 -22.16 -1.78
CA ALA A 61 13.39 -21.06 -2.16
C ALA A 61 13.27 -20.84 -3.67
N VAL A 62 12.77 -19.65 -4.05
CA VAL A 62 12.77 -19.25 -5.46
C VAL A 62 14.23 -19.28 -5.86
N LYS A 63 14.60 -20.32 -6.62
CA LYS A 63 15.92 -20.41 -7.23
C LYS A 63 16.08 -19.15 -8.06
N GLU A 64 17.25 -18.54 -7.99
CA GLU A 64 17.70 -17.56 -8.97
C GLU A 64 17.69 -18.23 -10.35
N GLU A 65 16.55 -18.18 -11.04
CA GLU A 65 16.49 -18.38 -12.48
C GLU A 65 16.30 -17.00 -13.09
N LEU A 66 17.35 -16.55 -13.81
CA LEU A 66 17.24 -15.52 -14.82
C LEU A 66 16.18 -15.95 -15.84
N VAL A 67 14.93 -15.55 -15.62
CA VAL A 67 13.89 -15.68 -16.63
C VAL A 67 14.08 -14.54 -17.63
N SER A 68 14.72 -14.88 -18.73
CA SER A 68 14.65 -14.13 -19.98
C SER A 68 13.18 -13.84 -20.30
N ARG A 69 12.84 -12.56 -20.44
CA ARG A 69 11.52 -12.08 -20.87
C ARG A 69 11.09 -12.80 -22.16
N PRO A 70 9.97 -13.55 -22.18
CA PRO A 70 9.32 -13.89 -23.43
C PRO A 70 8.55 -12.68 -23.94
N GLY A 71 8.44 -12.59 -25.26
CA GLY A 71 8.08 -11.41 -26.03
C GLY A 71 6.77 -10.75 -25.62
N ALA A 72 6.76 -9.44 -25.82
CA ALA A 72 5.55 -8.64 -25.89
C ALA A 72 4.64 -9.18 -27.01
N GLU A 73 3.55 -9.84 -26.64
CA GLU A 73 2.40 -9.95 -27.50
C GLU A 73 1.42 -8.82 -27.19
N SER A 74 1.39 -7.89 -28.14
CA SER A 74 0.48 -6.78 -28.25
C SER A 74 -0.91 -7.29 -28.62
N THR A 75 -1.84 -7.30 -27.68
CA THR A 75 -3.27 -7.19 -27.99
C THR A 75 -3.71 -5.75 -27.72
N ALA A 76 -3.81 -5.00 -28.82
CA ALA A 76 -4.28 -3.63 -28.84
C ALA A 76 -5.78 -3.59 -28.52
N GLY A 77 -6.11 -3.34 -27.25
CA GLY A 77 -7.35 -2.67 -26.85
C GLY A 77 -6.99 -1.24 -26.50
N SER A 78 -7.62 -0.25 -27.13
CA SER A 78 -7.30 1.18 -26.95
C SER A 78 -7.36 1.57 -25.47
N ALA A 79 -6.20 1.63 -24.82
CA ALA A 79 -6.09 2.20 -23.49
C ALA A 79 -6.30 3.72 -23.64
N SER A 80 -7.53 4.16 -23.40
CA SER A 80 -7.74 5.54 -22.97
C SER A 80 -6.79 5.75 -21.79
N SER A 81 -5.80 6.61 -21.96
CA SER A 81 -4.82 6.97 -20.95
C SER A 81 -5.50 7.83 -19.89
N GLU A 82 -6.43 7.23 -19.14
CA GLU A 82 -7.08 7.89 -18.04
C GLU A 82 -6.01 8.26 -17.00
N PRO A 83 -5.95 9.52 -16.54
CA PRO A 83 -4.95 9.96 -15.57
C PRO A 83 -4.92 9.04 -14.35
N VAL A 84 -3.72 8.67 -13.91
CA VAL A 84 -3.49 7.69 -12.82
C VAL A 84 -4.33 7.97 -11.57
N LEU A 85 -4.52 9.25 -11.22
CA LEU A 85 -5.35 9.67 -10.09
C LEU A 85 -6.82 9.33 -10.26
N LYS A 86 -7.39 9.50 -11.47
CA LYS A 86 -8.79 9.16 -11.75
C LYS A 86 -9.02 7.66 -11.65
N ARG A 87 -8.13 6.87 -12.25
CA ARG A 87 -8.18 5.40 -12.15
C ARG A 87 -8.09 4.94 -10.69
N LEU A 88 -7.19 5.54 -9.90
CA LEU A 88 -7.07 5.21 -8.49
C LEU A 88 -8.32 5.59 -7.69
N ALA A 89 -8.90 6.76 -7.93
CA ALA A 89 -10.15 7.20 -7.32
C ALA A 89 -11.30 6.24 -7.64
N GLN A 90 -11.44 5.81 -8.90
CA GLN A 90 -12.44 4.82 -9.32
C GLN A 90 -12.27 3.49 -8.57
N VAL A 91 -11.04 2.99 -8.44
CA VAL A 91 -10.76 1.75 -7.69
C VAL A 91 -11.13 1.90 -6.21
N ILE A 92 -10.90 3.07 -5.61
CA ILE A 92 -11.29 3.35 -4.22
C ILE A 92 -12.81 3.37 -4.07
N ALA A 93 -13.52 4.05 -4.97
CA ALA A 93 -14.98 4.09 -4.99
C ALA A 93 -15.59 2.69 -5.19
N GLN A 94 -15.05 1.91 -6.12
CA GLN A 94 -15.43 0.51 -6.34
C GLN A 94 -15.30 -0.31 -5.05
N ARG A 95 -14.17 -0.18 -4.34
CA ARG A 95 -13.93 -0.89 -3.08
C ARG A 95 -14.81 -0.42 -1.94
N ARG A 96 -15.19 0.86 -1.90
CA ARG A 96 -16.20 1.35 -0.94
C ARG A 96 -17.56 0.69 -1.17
N LYS A 97 -17.93 0.47 -2.44
CA LYS A 97 -19.19 -0.15 -2.82
C LYS A 97 -19.19 -1.67 -2.58
N GLU A 98 -18.14 -2.36 -3.00
CA GLU A 98 -18.07 -3.82 -2.99
C GLU A 98 -17.58 -4.40 -1.67
N MET A 99 -16.83 -3.63 -0.88
CA MET A 99 -16.23 -4.04 0.39
C MET A 99 -15.54 -5.43 0.32
N PRO A 100 -14.63 -5.67 -0.64
CA PRO A 100 -13.97 -6.98 -0.76
C PRO A 100 -13.20 -7.33 0.52
N GLU A 101 -13.28 -8.59 0.94
CA GLU A 101 -12.56 -9.10 2.11
C GLU A 101 -11.04 -8.98 1.94
N GLY A 102 -10.32 -8.79 3.05
CA GLY A 102 -8.85 -8.64 3.07
C GLY A 102 -8.30 -7.33 2.48
N SER A 103 -9.14 -6.48 1.87
CA SER A 103 -8.71 -5.20 1.34
C SER A 103 -8.52 -4.16 2.44
N TYR A 104 -7.34 -3.52 2.46
CA TYR A 104 -7.08 -2.39 3.34
C TYR A 104 -8.06 -1.23 3.17
N THR A 105 -8.49 -0.97 1.93
CA THR A 105 -9.48 0.08 1.64
C THR A 105 -10.80 -0.24 2.34
N THR A 106 -11.22 -1.51 2.31
CA THR A 106 -12.40 -2.01 3.02
C THR A 106 -12.25 -1.80 4.52
N HIS A 107 -11.10 -2.17 5.10
CA HIS A 107 -10.81 -1.95 6.51
C HIS A 107 -10.94 -0.48 6.92
N LEU A 108 -10.40 0.45 6.12
CA LEU A 108 -10.52 1.88 6.38
C LEU A 108 -11.98 2.34 6.42
N PHE A 109 -12.77 1.95 5.42
CA PHE A 109 -14.19 2.33 5.38
C PHE A 109 -15.00 1.67 6.50
N GLN A 110 -14.73 0.41 6.85
CA GLN A 110 -15.36 -0.27 7.98
C GLN A 110 -15.03 0.40 9.33
N LYS A 111 -13.82 0.92 9.51
CA LYS A 111 -13.43 1.67 10.71
C LYS A 111 -13.97 3.11 10.73
N GLY A 112 -14.48 3.59 9.59
CA GLY A 112 -15.13 4.88 9.48
C GLY A 112 -14.19 6.08 9.35
N GLU A 113 -14.80 7.26 9.24
CA GLU A 113 -14.14 8.51 8.89
C GLU A 113 -13.00 8.90 9.85
N GLU A 114 -13.17 8.70 11.16
CA GLU A 114 -12.15 9.09 12.14
C GLU A 114 -10.82 8.36 11.90
N LYS A 115 -10.88 7.05 11.60
CA LYS A 115 -9.71 6.25 11.26
C LYS A 115 -9.04 6.74 9.98
N ILE A 116 -9.84 7.10 8.98
CA ILE A 116 -9.36 7.64 7.70
C ILE A 116 -8.63 8.96 7.94
N ARG A 117 -9.25 9.92 8.64
CA ARG A 117 -8.64 11.23 8.98
C ARG A 117 -7.34 11.06 9.75
N LYS A 118 -7.31 10.14 10.73
CA LYS A 118 -6.10 9.84 11.51
C LYS A 118 -4.98 9.36 10.59
N LYS A 119 -5.26 8.45 9.66
CA LYS A 119 -4.26 7.97 8.69
C LYS A 119 -3.80 9.07 7.76
N THR A 120 -4.70 9.89 7.22
CA THR A 120 -4.32 11.04 6.39
C THR A 120 -3.38 11.98 7.15
N GLY A 121 -3.64 12.26 8.43
CA GLY A 121 -2.75 13.05 9.28
C GLY A 121 -1.39 12.39 9.56
N GLU A 122 -1.37 11.07 9.78
CA GLU A 122 -0.15 10.28 9.98
C GLU A 122 0.78 10.37 8.77
N GLU A 123 0.28 10.11 7.55
CA GLU A 123 1.10 10.18 6.33
C GLU A 123 1.56 11.62 6.04
N ALA A 124 0.77 12.64 6.41
CA ALA A 124 1.19 14.04 6.28
C ALA A 124 2.38 14.36 7.21
N VAL A 125 2.36 13.85 8.45
CA VAL A 125 3.48 14.00 9.38
C VAL A 125 4.69 13.20 8.92
N GLU A 126 4.51 11.96 8.45
CA GLU A 126 5.59 11.14 7.87
C GLU A 126 6.26 11.85 6.68
N LEU A 127 5.47 12.44 5.78
CA LEU A 127 5.98 13.23 4.67
C LEU A 127 6.81 14.43 5.13
N VAL A 128 6.36 15.19 6.13
CA VAL A 128 7.11 16.33 6.69
C VAL A 128 8.43 15.89 7.32
N LEU A 129 8.47 14.70 7.91
CA LEU A 129 9.65 14.14 8.56
C LEU A 129 10.62 13.44 7.60
N ALA A 130 10.17 13.10 6.38
CA ALA A 130 10.96 12.39 5.38
C ALA A 130 12.26 13.15 5.02
N ARG A 131 13.36 12.41 4.94
CA ARG A 131 14.71 12.98 4.72
C ARG A 131 15.36 12.53 3.42
N SER A 132 15.04 11.33 2.95
CA SER A 132 15.53 10.83 1.67
C SER A 132 14.55 11.15 0.55
N ARG A 133 15.05 11.14 -0.69
CA ARG A 133 14.23 11.30 -1.89
C ARG A 133 13.20 10.19 -2.01
N GLU A 134 13.60 8.97 -1.67
CA GLU A 134 12.77 7.76 -1.71
C GLU A 134 11.64 7.84 -0.69
N ASP A 135 11.94 8.26 0.54
CA ASP A 135 10.94 8.45 1.59
C ASP A 135 9.97 9.57 1.19
N LEU A 136 10.46 10.70 0.67
CA LEU A 136 9.58 11.80 0.21
C LEU A 136 8.60 11.33 -0.88
N ILE A 137 9.05 10.54 -1.86
CA ILE A 137 8.18 10.00 -2.91
C ILE A 137 7.16 9.03 -2.32
N SER A 138 7.61 8.12 -1.44
CA SER A 138 6.75 7.12 -0.81
C SER A 138 5.66 7.77 0.04
N GLU A 139 6.03 8.69 0.94
CA GLU A 139 5.04 9.33 1.83
C GLU A 139 4.15 10.32 1.08
N SER A 140 4.62 10.92 -0.01
CA SER A 140 3.76 11.72 -0.90
C SER A 140 2.69 10.84 -1.56
N ALA A 141 3.08 9.64 -2.03
CA ALA A 141 2.14 8.71 -2.64
C ALA A 141 1.11 8.19 -1.63
N ASP A 142 1.54 7.87 -0.41
CA ASP A 142 0.63 7.42 0.66
C ASP A 142 -0.32 8.54 1.11
N LEU A 143 0.18 9.78 1.25
CA LEU A 143 -0.67 10.94 1.51
C LEU A 143 -1.71 11.15 0.42
N ILE A 144 -1.33 11.09 -0.86
CA ILE A 144 -2.28 11.22 -1.99
C ILE A 144 -3.32 10.11 -1.94
N TYR A 145 -2.91 8.86 -1.69
CA TYR A 145 -3.85 7.74 -1.57
C TYR A 145 -4.85 7.96 -0.43
N HIS A 146 -4.37 8.34 0.76
CA HIS A 146 -5.21 8.60 1.92
C HIS A 146 -6.09 9.84 1.77
N LEU A 147 -5.64 10.84 1.01
CA LEU A 147 -6.46 11.96 0.59
C LEU A 147 -7.62 11.48 -0.28
N LEU A 148 -7.36 10.66 -1.31
CA LEU A 148 -8.43 10.13 -2.17
C LEU A 148 -9.47 9.32 -1.39
N VAL A 149 -9.05 8.49 -0.43
CA VAL A 149 -9.97 7.77 0.45
C VAL A 149 -10.80 8.72 1.32
N LEU A 150 -10.20 9.80 1.81
CA LEU A 150 -10.89 10.83 2.59
C LEU A 150 -11.89 11.62 1.75
N LEU A 151 -11.55 11.96 0.50
CA LEU A 151 -12.48 12.62 -0.42
C LEU A 151 -13.67 11.71 -0.71
N GLU A 152 -13.42 10.42 -1.00
CA GLU A 152 -14.46 9.44 -1.26
C GLU A 152 -15.43 9.31 -0.08
N VAL A 153 -14.96 9.18 1.17
CA VAL A 153 -15.88 9.08 2.33
C VAL A 153 -16.71 10.35 2.56
N LYS A 154 -16.29 11.48 1.98
CA LYS A 154 -17.00 12.76 2.00
C LYS A 154 -17.83 13.02 0.75
N ASP A 155 -17.89 12.06 -0.17
CA ASP A 155 -18.58 12.18 -1.46
C ASP A 155 -18.07 13.37 -2.29
N ILE A 156 -16.76 13.65 -2.19
CA ILE A 156 -16.05 14.69 -2.97
C ILE A 156 -15.23 14.00 -4.06
N SER A 157 -15.33 14.47 -5.30
CA SER A 157 -14.56 13.90 -6.40
C SER A 157 -13.14 14.50 -6.46
N ILE A 158 -12.19 13.74 -7.00
CA ILE A 158 -10.86 14.29 -7.27
C ILE A 158 -10.90 15.41 -8.33
N ASP A 159 -11.91 15.38 -9.21
CA ASP A 159 -12.10 16.41 -10.22
C ASP A 159 -12.48 17.77 -9.60
N ASP A 160 -13.22 17.77 -8.49
CA ASP A 160 -13.52 19.00 -7.73
C ASP A 160 -12.24 19.66 -7.20
N VAL A 161 -11.33 18.85 -6.63
CA VAL A 161 -10.04 19.33 -6.13
C VAL A 161 -9.13 19.80 -7.27
N LEU A 162 -9.10 19.08 -8.39
CA LEU A 162 -8.33 19.49 -9.56
C LEU A 162 -8.87 20.78 -10.18
N GLY A 163 -10.19 20.97 -10.17
CA GLY A 163 -10.84 22.22 -10.59
C GLY A 163 -10.43 23.41 -9.73
N GLU A 164 -10.43 23.22 -8.40
CA GLU A 164 -9.94 24.23 -7.44
C GLU A 164 -8.45 24.56 -7.67
N LEU A 165 -7.60 23.55 -7.88
CA LEU A 165 -6.19 23.79 -8.23
C LEU A 165 -6.04 24.56 -9.54
N ALA A 166 -6.78 24.17 -10.58
CA ALA A 166 -6.73 24.87 -11.87
C ALA A 166 -7.18 26.34 -11.76
N ALA A 167 -8.12 26.65 -10.86
CA ALA A 167 -8.55 28.02 -10.60
C ALA A 167 -7.45 28.88 -9.97
N ARG A 168 -6.54 28.31 -9.16
CA ARG A 168 -5.41 29.02 -8.54
C ARG A 168 -4.26 29.33 -9.50
N HIS A 169 -4.22 28.65 -10.63
CA HIS A 169 -3.19 28.80 -11.66
C HIS A 169 -3.62 29.72 -12.82
N LYS A 170 -4.75 30.43 -12.66
CA LYS A 170 -5.20 31.52 -13.55
C LYS A 170 -4.82 32.87 -12.95
#